data_AF-A0A7C3P7Y5-F1
#
_entry.id   AF-A0A7C3P7Y5-F1
#
_cell.length_a   1.000
_cell.length_b   1.000
_cell.length_c   1.000
_cell.angle_alpha   90.00
_cell.angle_beta   90.00
_cell.angle_gamma   90.00
#
_symmetry.space_group_name_H-M   'P 1'
#
loop_
_entity.id
_entity.type
_entity.pdbx_description
1 polymer ?
#
loop_
_entity_poly.entity_id
_entity_poly.type
_entity_poly.pdbx_seq_one_letter_code
_entity_poly.pdbx_strand_id
1 'polypeptide(L)'
;MSIYAVLAIPYREAIRLWRGGETLWLDTPRNALPIWMTLFRPDLPRTIVVGSRGALRQEEDLGGGVRQVTLTLAFDYPYSQVPDELGLFLETEAVQRLPHAVLFWRPPDGSEIQLNEFTVDPHEVYRISADARLQRDLGGPPEAVLFTDAQNPSRVLRGRHQLIIKAFLFEKTSDMRARLVVYGKAHGLAGTDHLRRDLMIPLLWGAPIAMAFGLLAAVGSTLSTLIIAAVGVWYGRWVDGGIQRITEVNLILPGLPILILIGTLYSRSIWVILGVVILLGIFGAGIKTYRALFLQVKEAPYIEAARAYGAGSLRAVFTYMIPRAVPVLIPQFVTLIPTFVFLEASLAVLGLGDPVLPTWGKVIEDAYSKGALFSGHYYWVLEPAALLMLSGLGFTMLGFALDRIFNPRLREI
;
A
#
# COMPACT_ATOMS: atom_id res chain seq x y z
N MET A 1 -8.71 2.88 12.52
CA MET A 1 -7.82 2.46 11.41
C MET A 1 -6.57 1.77 11.94
N SER A 2 -5.61 2.49 12.56
CA SER A 2 -4.31 1.91 12.92
C SER A 2 -4.37 0.69 13.87
N ILE A 3 -5.17 0.77 14.94
CA ILE A 3 -5.35 -0.36 15.87
C ILE A 3 -6.01 -1.55 15.17
N TYR A 4 -7.07 -1.28 14.40
CA TYR A 4 -7.80 -2.31 13.65
C TYR A 4 -6.89 -3.04 12.65
N ALA A 5 -6.07 -2.32 11.89
CA ALA A 5 -5.18 -2.91 10.89
C ALA A 5 -4.20 -3.93 11.51
N VAL A 6 -3.58 -3.57 12.64
CA VAL A 6 -2.63 -4.44 13.36
C VAL A 6 -3.30 -5.69 13.91
N LEU A 7 -4.56 -5.58 14.35
CA LEU A 7 -5.34 -6.72 14.87
C LEU A 7 -5.89 -7.63 13.77
N ALA A 8 -6.38 -7.04 12.67
CA ALA A 8 -7.07 -7.77 11.62
C ALA A 8 -6.13 -8.51 10.68
N ILE A 9 -4.96 -7.92 10.38
CA ILE A 9 -4.00 -8.49 9.42
C ILE A 9 -2.64 -8.46 10.13
N PRO A 10 -2.08 -9.56 10.65
CA PRO A 10 -0.79 -9.53 11.36
C PRO A 10 0.36 -8.97 10.50
N TYR A 11 1.39 -8.39 11.15
CA TYR A 11 2.49 -7.72 10.45
C TYR A 11 3.17 -8.57 9.35
N ARG A 12 3.47 -9.85 9.64
CA ARG A 12 4.06 -10.78 8.66
C ARG A 12 3.11 -11.03 7.49
N GLU A 13 1.82 -11.10 7.76
CA GLU A 13 0.79 -11.29 6.75
C GLU A 13 0.66 -10.06 5.86
N ALA A 14 0.69 -8.86 6.44
CA ALA A 14 0.68 -7.61 5.68
C ALA A 14 1.84 -7.53 4.68
N ILE A 15 3.05 -7.89 5.13
CA ILE A 15 4.23 -7.95 4.25
C ILE A 15 4.04 -9.04 3.19
N ARG A 16 3.53 -10.22 3.55
CA ARG A 16 3.26 -11.30 2.59
C ARG A 16 2.27 -10.87 1.52
N LEU A 17 1.18 -10.21 1.91
CA LEU A 17 0.16 -9.71 0.98
C LEU A 17 0.71 -8.59 0.09
N TRP A 18 1.49 -7.67 0.65
CA TRP A 18 2.07 -6.54 -0.08
C TRP A 18 3.20 -6.92 -1.04
N ARG A 19 4.06 -7.85 -0.61
CA ARG A 19 5.19 -8.36 -1.40
C ARG A 19 4.84 -9.61 -2.20
N GLY A 20 3.67 -10.18 -1.96
CA GLY A 20 3.11 -11.25 -2.76
C GLY A 20 3.10 -10.76 -4.19
N GLY A 21 3.95 -11.36 -5.03
CA GLY A 21 3.94 -11.07 -6.45
C GLY A 21 2.63 -11.53 -7.07
N GLU A 22 2.59 -11.52 -8.40
CA GLU A 22 1.41 -11.96 -9.15
C GLU A 22 0.94 -13.35 -8.73
N THR A 23 1.84 -14.23 -8.28
CA THR A 23 1.53 -15.60 -7.82
C THR A 23 0.53 -15.66 -6.66
N LEU A 24 0.47 -14.65 -5.79
CA LEU A 24 -0.50 -14.60 -4.68
C LEU A 24 -1.84 -14.01 -5.13
N TRP A 25 -1.77 -13.10 -6.10
CA TRP A 25 -2.86 -12.27 -6.58
C TRP A 25 -3.28 -12.69 -8.00
N LEU A 26 -3.12 -13.97 -8.34
CA LEU A 26 -3.40 -14.47 -9.68
C LEU A 26 -4.86 -14.27 -10.08
N ASP A 27 -5.76 -14.19 -9.11
CA ASP A 27 -7.20 -14.15 -9.35
C ASP A 27 -7.76 -12.73 -9.33
N THR A 28 -6.93 -11.74 -8.96
CA THR A 28 -7.33 -10.34 -8.91
C THR A 28 -6.95 -9.64 -10.20
N PRO A 29 -7.82 -8.77 -10.73
CA PRO A 29 -7.53 -8.02 -11.96
C PRO A 29 -6.40 -7.02 -11.72
N ARG A 30 -5.67 -6.66 -12.78
CA ARG A 30 -4.71 -5.55 -12.73
C ARG A 30 -5.44 -4.22 -12.86
N ASN A 31 -5.02 -3.22 -12.08
CA ASN A 31 -5.50 -1.84 -12.18
C ASN A 31 -7.04 -1.65 -12.13
N ALA A 32 -7.78 -2.60 -11.57
CA ALA A 32 -9.22 -2.50 -11.46
C ALA A 32 -9.64 -1.41 -10.47
N LEU A 33 -10.71 -0.71 -10.85
CA LEU A 33 -11.32 0.36 -10.07
C LEU A 33 -11.93 -0.20 -8.76
N PRO A 34 -12.00 0.64 -7.72
CA PRO A 34 -12.78 0.34 -6.52
C PRO A 34 -14.24 0.00 -6.83
N ILE A 35 -14.79 -1.01 -6.16
CA ILE A 35 -16.15 -1.51 -6.43
C ILE A 35 -17.24 -0.46 -6.21
N TRP A 36 -17.02 0.50 -5.32
CA TRP A 36 -17.98 1.59 -5.06
C TRP A 36 -18.15 2.51 -6.28
N MET A 37 -17.23 2.48 -7.26
CA MET A 37 -17.42 3.18 -8.53
C MET A 37 -18.58 2.63 -9.36
N THR A 38 -19.06 1.42 -9.06
CA THR A 38 -20.28 0.87 -9.68
C THR A 38 -21.53 1.69 -9.37
N LEU A 39 -21.53 2.51 -8.30
CA LEU A 39 -22.60 3.48 -8.03
C LEU A 39 -22.68 4.58 -9.11
N PHE A 40 -21.56 4.92 -9.74
CA PHE A 40 -21.49 5.94 -10.79
C PHE A 40 -21.41 5.32 -12.20
N ARG A 41 -20.89 4.08 -12.29
CA ARG A 41 -20.72 3.31 -13.53
C ARG A 41 -21.27 1.89 -13.35
N PRO A 42 -22.58 1.69 -13.45
CA PRO A 42 -23.22 0.43 -13.09
C PRO A 42 -22.82 -0.76 -13.98
N ASP A 43 -22.38 -0.50 -15.22
CA ASP A 43 -21.98 -1.52 -16.19
C ASP A 43 -20.49 -1.90 -16.11
N LEU A 44 -19.78 -1.59 -15.02
CA LEU A 44 -18.40 -2.02 -14.83
C LEU A 44 -18.32 -3.54 -14.61
N PRO A 45 -17.60 -4.29 -15.46
CA PRO A 45 -17.43 -5.72 -15.29
C PRO A 45 -16.75 -6.05 -13.96
N ARG A 46 -17.30 -7.03 -13.22
CA ARG A 46 -16.63 -7.61 -12.06
C ARG A 46 -15.91 -8.87 -12.46
N THR A 47 -14.88 -9.24 -11.70
CA THR A 47 -14.13 -10.47 -11.96
C THR A 47 -15.01 -11.69 -11.71
N ILE A 48 -15.07 -12.60 -12.68
CA ILE A 48 -15.81 -13.85 -12.61
C ILE A 48 -14.79 -14.99 -12.56
N VAL A 49 -14.90 -15.84 -11.54
CA VAL A 49 -14.04 -17.02 -11.37
C VAL A 49 -14.90 -18.26 -11.49
N VAL A 50 -14.55 -19.16 -12.41
CA VAL A 50 -15.31 -20.37 -12.72
C VAL A 50 -14.39 -21.58 -12.58
N GLY A 51 -14.71 -22.48 -11.65
CA GLY A 51 -13.93 -23.68 -11.40
C GLY A 51 -14.57 -24.96 -11.95
N SER A 52 -13.75 -25.97 -12.18
CA SER A 52 -14.13 -27.31 -12.64
C SER A 52 -15.08 -28.07 -11.69
N ARG A 53 -15.16 -27.72 -10.39
CA ARG A 53 -16.03 -28.41 -9.42
C ARG A 53 -17.53 -28.28 -9.73
N GLY A 54 -17.96 -27.24 -10.43
CA GLY A 54 -19.35 -27.03 -10.87
C GLY A 54 -19.54 -27.14 -12.38
N ALA A 55 -18.51 -27.59 -13.10
CA ALA A 55 -18.49 -27.65 -14.54
C ALA A 55 -19.19 -28.92 -15.06
N LEU A 56 -19.72 -28.86 -16.28
CA LEU A 56 -20.15 -30.07 -16.97
C LEU A 56 -18.89 -30.85 -17.37
N ARG A 57 -18.75 -32.07 -16.85
CA ARG A 57 -17.64 -32.97 -17.12
C ARG A 57 -18.17 -34.19 -17.89
N GLN A 58 -17.60 -34.46 -19.05
CA GLN A 58 -17.86 -35.66 -19.83
C GLN A 58 -16.56 -36.43 -20.00
N GLU A 59 -16.61 -37.74 -19.79
CA GLU A 59 -15.46 -38.61 -19.98
C GLU A 59 -15.77 -39.64 -21.05
N GLU A 60 -14.85 -39.78 -21.99
CA GLU A 60 -14.90 -40.78 -23.04
C GLU A 60 -13.62 -41.62 -22.99
N ASP A 61 -13.76 -42.93 -22.87
CA ASP A 61 -12.63 -43.87 -22.93
C ASP A 61 -12.31 -44.14 -24.40
N LEU A 62 -11.13 -43.70 -24.85
CA LEU A 62 -10.67 -43.87 -26.23
C LEU A 62 -9.95 -45.21 -26.44
N GLY A 63 -9.86 -46.04 -25.40
CA GLY A 63 -9.12 -47.30 -25.42
C GLY A 63 -7.60 -47.09 -25.25
N GLY A 64 -6.88 -48.19 -24.98
CA GLY A 64 -5.42 -48.14 -24.80
C GLY A 64 -4.94 -47.40 -23.54
N GLY A 65 -5.84 -47.13 -22.59
CA GLY A 65 -5.55 -46.36 -21.37
C GLY A 65 -5.70 -44.85 -21.52
N VAL A 66 -6.09 -44.36 -22.71
CA VAL A 66 -6.30 -42.94 -22.99
C VAL A 66 -7.76 -42.57 -22.71
N ARG A 67 -7.98 -41.52 -21.92
CA ARG A 67 -9.30 -40.94 -21.66
C ARG A 67 -9.35 -39.51 -22.18
N GLN A 68 -10.43 -39.16 -22.86
CA GLN A 68 -10.74 -37.78 -23.19
C GLN A 68 -11.68 -37.23 -22.12
N VAL A 69 -11.21 -36.24 -21.37
CA VAL A 69 -12.02 -35.50 -20.40
C VAL A 69 -12.38 -34.15 -21.02
N THR A 70 -13.67 -33.92 -21.21
CA THR A 70 -14.21 -32.63 -21.66
C THR A 70 -14.76 -31.88 -20.46
N LEU A 71 -14.15 -30.75 -20.13
CA LEU A 71 -14.63 -29.82 -19.11
C LEU A 71 -15.25 -28.60 -19.77
N THR A 72 -16.52 -28.32 -19.47
CA THR A 72 -17.22 -27.13 -19.96
C THR A 72 -17.46 -26.16 -18.79
N LEU A 73 -16.64 -25.11 -18.74
CA LEU A 73 -16.75 -24.00 -17.79
C LEU A 73 -17.71 -22.96 -18.37
N ALA A 74 -18.96 -22.98 -17.93
CA ALA A 74 -19.99 -22.04 -18.38
C ALA A 74 -20.23 -20.94 -17.35
N PHE A 75 -20.41 -19.70 -17.82
CA PHE A 75 -20.71 -18.55 -16.97
C PHE A 75 -21.54 -17.50 -17.70
N ASP A 76 -22.31 -16.73 -16.94
CA ASP A 76 -23.12 -15.65 -17.48
C ASP A 76 -22.35 -14.33 -17.43
N TYR A 77 -22.31 -13.63 -18.56
CA TYR A 77 -21.68 -12.32 -18.70
C TYR A 77 -22.76 -11.24 -18.95
N PRO A 78 -23.18 -10.49 -17.92
CA PRO A 78 -24.29 -9.54 -18.02
C PRO A 78 -23.87 -8.14 -18.50
N TYR A 79 -22.57 -7.88 -18.69
CA TYR A 79 -22.03 -6.54 -18.93
C TYR A 79 -22.01 -6.18 -20.42
N SER A 80 -22.15 -4.89 -20.75
CA SER A 80 -21.95 -4.39 -22.13
C SER A 80 -20.54 -3.88 -22.40
N GLN A 81 -19.63 -3.97 -21.44
CA GLN A 81 -18.21 -3.75 -21.66
C GLN A 81 -17.47 -5.08 -21.71
N VAL A 82 -16.42 -5.16 -22.50
CA VAL A 82 -15.50 -6.33 -22.50
C VAL A 82 -14.72 -6.41 -21.19
N PRO A 83 -14.31 -7.61 -20.74
CA PRO A 83 -13.40 -7.75 -19.61
C PRO A 83 -12.02 -7.17 -19.94
N ASP A 84 -11.16 -7.01 -18.92
CA ASP A 84 -9.81 -6.48 -19.14
C ASP A 84 -8.83 -7.55 -19.64
N GLU A 85 -8.98 -8.78 -19.16
CA GLU A 85 -8.10 -9.89 -19.52
C GLU A 85 -8.76 -11.24 -19.18
N LEU A 86 -8.18 -12.32 -19.69
CA LEU A 86 -8.62 -13.70 -19.49
C LEU A 86 -7.42 -14.57 -19.09
N GLY A 87 -7.61 -15.39 -18.06
CA GLY A 87 -6.61 -16.35 -17.58
C GLY A 87 -7.22 -17.71 -17.29
N LEU A 88 -6.51 -18.76 -17.69
CA LEU A 88 -6.87 -20.15 -17.43
C LEU A 88 -5.78 -20.82 -16.59
N PHE A 89 -6.20 -21.38 -15.47
CA PHE A 89 -5.34 -22.12 -14.55
C PHE A 89 -5.69 -23.61 -14.65
N LEU A 90 -4.70 -24.43 -14.95
CA LEU A 90 -4.84 -25.87 -15.09
C LEU A 90 -3.94 -26.55 -14.05
N GLU A 91 -4.53 -27.48 -13.30
CA GLU A 91 -3.84 -28.31 -12.33
C GLU A 91 -4.07 -29.76 -12.72
N THR A 92 -3.00 -30.55 -12.76
CA THR A 92 -3.09 -31.98 -13.06
C THR A 92 -2.60 -32.80 -11.87
N GLU A 93 -3.33 -33.87 -11.55
CA GLU A 93 -3.04 -34.75 -10.43
C GLU A 93 -2.72 -36.17 -10.94
N ALA A 94 -1.73 -36.82 -10.30
CA ALA A 94 -1.37 -38.22 -10.56
C ALA A 94 -1.02 -38.55 -12.03
N VAL A 95 -0.29 -37.65 -12.69
CA VAL A 95 0.14 -37.78 -14.09
C VAL A 95 1.59 -38.25 -14.18
N GLN A 96 1.88 -39.25 -15.03
CA GLN A 96 3.25 -39.63 -15.42
C GLN A 96 3.59 -39.13 -16.83
N ARG A 97 2.60 -39.09 -17.75
CA ARG A 97 2.72 -38.51 -19.09
C ARG A 97 1.84 -37.26 -19.18
N LEU A 98 2.47 -36.12 -19.47
CA LEU A 98 1.77 -34.83 -19.50
C LEU A 98 0.55 -34.87 -20.42
N PRO A 99 -0.63 -34.39 -19.97
CA PRO A 99 -1.83 -34.42 -20.77
C PRO A 99 -1.71 -33.48 -21.96
N HIS A 100 -2.47 -33.74 -23.01
CA HIS A 100 -2.63 -32.79 -24.10
C HIS A 100 -4.00 -32.14 -24.03
N ALA A 101 -4.09 -30.82 -24.12
CA ALA A 101 -5.36 -30.09 -24.03
C ALA A 101 -5.62 -29.22 -25.26
N VAL A 102 -6.87 -29.24 -25.72
CA VAL A 102 -7.39 -28.35 -26.76
C VAL A 102 -8.47 -27.47 -26.15
N LEU A 103 -8.34 -26.17 -26.34
CA LEU A 103 -9.22 -25.15 -25.76
C LEU A 103 -10.15 -24.57 -26.82
N PHE A 104 -11.44 -24.50 -26.53
CA PHE A 104 -12.44 -23.87 -27.37
C PHE A 104 -13.26 -22.85 -26.57
N TRP A 105 -13.49 -21.70 -27.16
CA TRP A 105 -14.43 -20.70 -26.68
C TRP A 105 -15.73 -20.78 -27.46
N ARG A 106 -16.86 -20.81 -26.75
CA ARG A 106 -18.20 -20.78 -27.33
C ARG A 106 -18.96 -19.57 -26.78
N PRO A 107 -19.14 -18.49 -27.56
CA PRO A 107 -19.97 -17.36 -27.18
C PRO A 107 -21.47 -17.72 -27.18
N PRO A 108 -22.36 -16.81 -26.72
CA PRO A 108 -23.81 -17.01 -26.73
C PRO A 108 -24.43 -17.23 -28.11
N ASP A 109 -23.75 -16.86 -29.18
CA ASP A 109 -24.17 -17.07 -30.57
C ASP A 109 -24.00 -18.52 -31.05
N GLY A 110 -23.33 -19.36 -30.24
CA GLY A 110 -23.10 -20.78 -30.52
C GLY A 110 -21.92 -21.07 -31.45
N SER A 111 -21.19 -20.05 -31.91
CA SER A 111 -19.95 -20.25 -32.67
C SER A 111 -18.87 -20.92 -31.81
N GLU A 112 -17.97 -21.70 -32.42
CA GLU A 112 -16.83 -22.30 -31.70
C GLU A 112 -15.52 -21.75 -32.24
N ILE A 113 -14.70 -21.21 -31.34
CA ILE A 113 -13.39 -20.62 -31.66
C ILE A 113 -12.33 -21.41 -30.90
N GLN A 114 -11.41 -22.06 -31.61
CA GLN A 114 -10.28 -22.72 -30.97
C GLN A 114 -9.28 -21.66 -30.45
N LEU A 115 -8.95 -21.73 -29.17
CA LEU A 115 -8.04 -20.77 -28.53
C LEU A 115 -6.58 -21.24 -28.63
N ASN A 116 -6.32 -22.48 -28.25
CA ASN A 116 -4.98 -23.04 -28.26
C ASN A 116 -5.02 -24.57 -28.14
N GLU A 117 -3.89 -25.20 -28.44
CA GLU A 117 -3.64 -26.62 -28.27
C GLU A 117 -2.21 -26.83 -27.77
N PHE A 118 -2.05 -27.45 -26.60
CA PHE A 118 -0.75 -27.61 -25.96
C PHE A 118 -0.73 -28.74 -24.93
N THR A 119 0.48 -29.15 -24.56
CA THR A 119 0.73 -30.10 -23.48
C THR A 119 0.68 -29.39 -22.12
N VAL A 120 -0.09 -29.92 -21.17
CA VAL A 120 -0.40 -29.27 -19.89
C VAL A 120 0.60 -29.70 -18.82
N ASP A 121 1.34 -28.74 -18.26
CA ASP A 121 2.21 -28.97 -17.10
C ASP A 121 1.39 -29.17 -15.80
N PRO A 122 1.99 -29.72 -14.71
CA PRO A 122 1.31 -29.94 -13.44
C PRO A 122 0.60 -28.71 -12.85
N HIS A 123 1.20 -27.53 -13.04
CA HIS A 123 0.64 -26.24 -12.66
C HIS A 123 0.83 -25.26 -13.82
N GLU A 124 -0.14 -25.24 -14.73
CA GLU A 124 -0.07 -24.47 -15.97
C GLU A 124 -0.95 -23.21 -15.87
N VAL A 125 -0.38 -22.07 -16.26
CA VAL A 125 -1.08 -20.77 -16.27
C VAL A 125 -1.11 -20.24 -17.68
N TYR A 126 -2.21 -20.54 -18.39
CA TYR A 126 -2.42 -20.05 -19.74
C TYR A 126 -3.06 -18.64 -19.71
N ARG A 127 -2.24 -17.63 -20.02
CA ARG A 127 -2.68 -16.22 -20.13
C ARG A 127 -3.27 -15.95 -21.51
N ILE A 128 -4.56 -16.29 -21.68
CA ILE A 128 -5.30 -16.17 -22.95
C ILE A 128 -5.10 -14.78 -23.59
N SER A 129 -5.30 -13.71 -22.83
CA SER A 129 -5.18 -12.33 -23.35
C SER A 129 -3.76 -11.93 -23.77
N ALA A 130 -2.73 -12.62 -23.26
CA ALA A 130 -1.33 -12.33 -23.58
C ALA A 130 -0.74 -13.23 -24.67
N ASP A 131 -1.53 -14.14 -25.24
CA ASP A 131 -1.08 -15.07 -26.29
C ASP A 131 -0.95 -14.35 -27.64
N ALA A 132 0.29 -14.15 -28.09
CA ALA A 132 0.61 -13.47 -29.34
C ALA A 132 0.25 -14.27 -30.60
N ARG A 133 0.10 -15.60 -30.52
CA ARG A 133 -0.40 -16.40 -31.63
C ARG A 133 -1.91 -16.20 -31.76
N LEU A 134 -2.62 -16.36 -30.65
CA LEU A 134 -4.07 -16.16 -30.62
C LEU A 134 -4.47 -14.74 -31.03
N GLN A 135 -3.75 -13.71 -30.57
CA GLN A 135 -3.98 -12.32 -31.00
C GLN A 135 -3.86 -12.13 -32.51
N ARG A 136 -2.90 -12.81 -33.15
CA ARG A 136 -2.71 -12.74 -34.60
C ARG A 136 -3.81 -13.50 -35.34
N ASP A 137 -4.17 -14.68 -34.85
CA ASP A 137 -5.21 -15.52 -35.45
C ASP A 137 -6.60 -14.85 -35.36
N LEU A 138 -6.87 -14.11 -34.27
CA LEU A 138 -8.11 -13.35 -34.08
C LEU A 138 -8.07 -11.93 -34.69
N GLY A 139 -6.90 -11.41 -35.08
CA GLY A 139 -6.75 -10.06 -35.61
C GLY A 139 -6.96 -8.93 -34.59
N GLY A 140 -6.85 -9.23 -33.28
CA GLY A 140 -7.08 -8.26 -32.21
C GLY A 140 -6.93 -8.84 -30.80
N PRO A 141 -7.16 -8.04 -29.75
CA PRO A 141 -7.12 -8.52 -28.38
C PRO A 141 -8.17 -9.63 -28.15
N PRO A 142 -7.82 -10.78 -27.53
CA PRO A 142 -8.73 -11.92 -27.45
C PRO A 142 -10.02 -11.58 -26.71
N GLU A 143 -9.95 -10.86 -25.59
CA GLU A 143 -11.13 -10.41 -24.85
C GLU A 143 -12.07 -9.51 -25.67
N ALA A 144 -11.52 -8.72 -26.61
CA ALA A 144 -12.34 -7.89 -27.48
C ALA A 144 -13.08 -8.76 -28.50
N VAL A 145 -12.41 -9.74 -29.11
CA VAL A 145 -13.01 -10.59 -30.15
C VAL A 145 -13.95 -11.64 -29.56
N LEU A 146 -13.56 -12.31 -28.48
CA LEU A 146 -14.32 -13.41 -27.87
C LEU A 146 -15.63 -12.96 -27.20
N PHE A 147 -15.74 -11.67 -26.85
CA PHE A 147 -16.92 -11.09 -26.21
C PHE A 147 -17.72 -10.15 -27.11
N THR A 148 -17.34 -9.93 -28.37
CA THR A 148 -18.09 -9.08 -29.29
C THR A 148 -18.64 -9.85 -30.48
N ASP A 149 -19.67 -9.29 -31.11
CA ASP A 149 -20.28 -9.85 -32.30
C ASP A 149 -19.33 -9.76 -33.50
N ALA A 150 -19.10 -10.88 -34.19
CA ALA A 150 -18.18 -10.94 -35.33
C ALA A 150 -18.57 -9.99 -36.49
N GLN A 151 -19.86 -9.69 -36.66
CA GLN A 151 -20.36 -8.75 -37.67
C GLN A 151 -20.40 -7.31 -37.17
N ASN A 152 -20.48 -7.12 -35.85
CA ASN A 152 -20.49 -5.80 -35.23
C ASN A 152 -19.60 -5.76 -33.96
N PRO A 153 -18.30 -5.48 -34.11
CA PRO A 153 -17.34 -5.45 -33.00
C PRO A 153 -17.66 -4.42 -31.90
N SER A 154 -18.60 -3.49 -32.14
CA SER A 154 -19.04 -2.53 -31.12
C SER A 154 -20.05 -3.13 -30.14
N ARG A 155 -20.65 -4.27 -30.47
CA ARG A 155 -21.70 -4.92 -29.68
C ARG A 155 -21.11 -6.05 -28.87
N VAL A 156 -21.09 -5.89 -27.55
CA VAL A 156 -20.71 -6.96 -26.61
C VAL A 156 -21.83 -7.99 -26.47
N LEU A 157 -21.46 -9.27 -26.59
CA LEU A 157 -22.33 -10.43 -26.47
C LEU A 157 -22.63 -10.71 -25.00
N ARG A 158 -23.76 -10.21 -24.52
CA ARG A 158 -24.31 -10.55 -23.21
C ARG A 158 -24.92 -11.94 -23.24
N GLY A 159 -24.70 -12.72 -22.19
CA GLY A 159 -25.31 -14.05 -22.04
C GLY A 159 -24.31 -15.10 -21.58
N ARG A 160 -24.64 -16.36 -21.86
CA ARG A 160 -23.88 -17.51 -21.38
C ARG A 160 -22.71 -17.81 -22.31
N HIS A 161 -21.50 -17.60 -21.81
CA HIS A 161 -20.26 -18.00 -22.47
C HIS A 161 -19.79 -19.35 -21.92
N GLN A 162 -19.07 -20.11 -22.75
CA GLN A 162 -18.51 -21.41 -22.35
C GLN A 162 -17.05 -21.53 -22.80
N LEU A 163 -16.18 -21.92 -21.88
CA LEU A 163 -14.85 -22.42 -22.20
C LEU A 163 -14.89 -23.95 -22.12
N ILE A 164 -14.59 -24.60 -23.24
CA ILE A 164 -14.57 -26.05 -23.38
C ILE A 164 -13.12 -26.50 -23.48
N ILE A 165 -12.74 -27.41 -22.59
CA ILE A 165 -11.37 -27.93 -22.47
C ILE A 165 -11.47 -29.43 -22.76
N LYS A 166 -10.90 -29.86 -23.90
CA LYS A 166 -10.78 -31.28 -24.24
C LYS A 166 -9.37 -31.72 -23.88
N ALA A 167 -9.23 -32.49 -22.80
CA ALA A 167 -7.96 -32.99 -22.34
C ALA A 167 -7.82 -34.49 -22.54
N PHE A 168 -6.70 -34.92 -23.10
CA PHE A 168 -6.32 -36.31 -23.28
C PHE A 168 -5.42 -36.73 -22.13
N LEU A 169 -5.94 -37.58 -21.25
CA LEU A 169 -5.26 -38.14 -20.10
C LEU A 169 -4.80 -39.57 -20.43
N PHE A 170 -3.59 -39.92 -20.01
CA PHE A 170 -2.96 -41.21 -20.35
C PHE A 170 -3.02 -42.24 -19.22
N GLU A 171 -3.51 -41.84 -18.04
CA GLU A 171 -3.65 -42.70 -16.88
C GLU A 171 -5.11 -42.80 -16.39
N LYS A 172 -5.45 -43.94 -15.77
CA LYS A 172 -6.79 -44.16 -15.21
C LYS A 172 -7.05 -43.35 -13.94
N THR A 173 -6.01 -43.04 -13.18
CA THR A 173 -6.09 -42.31 -11.90
C THR A 173 -5.79 -40.82 -12.05
N SER A 174 -5.34 -40.38 -13.22
CA SER A 174 -5.05 -38.96 -13.44
C SER A 174 -6.33 -38.16 -13.46
N ASP A 175 -6.28 -36.95 -12.89
CA ASP A 175 -7.36 -35.99 -12.95
C ASP A 175 -6.82 -34.62 -13.38
N MET A 176 -7.71 -33.80 -13.93
CA MET A 176 -7.38 -32.43 -14.30
C MET A 176 -8.45 -31.48 -13.79
N ARG A 177 -8.00 -30.43 -13.11
CA ARG A 177 -8.83 -29.31 -12.68
C ARG A 177 -8.49 -28.10 -13.51
N ALA A 178 -9.55 -27.39 -13.90
CA ALA A 178 -9.44 -26.12 -14.58
C ALA A 178 -10.14 -25.04 -13.77
N ARG A 179 -9.62 -23.82 -13.87
CA ARG A 179 -10.21 -22.61 -13.31
C ARG A 179 -10.01 -21.46 -14.29
N LEU A 180 -11.12 -20.94 -14.81
CA LEU A 180 -11.14 -19.76 -15.67
C LEU A 180 -11.34 -18.51 -14.80
N VAL A 181 -10.53 -17.49 -15.06
CA VAL A 181 -10.69 -16.16 -14.48
C VAL A 181 -10.94 -15.17 -15.62
N VAL A 182 -12.13 -14.58 -15.60
CA VAL A 182 -12.51 -13.45 -16.46
C VAL A 182 -12.33 -12.19 -15.64
N TYR A 183 -11.25 -11.47 -15.89
CA TYR A 183 -10.85 -10.34 -15.06
C TYR A 183 -11.69 -9.11 -15.41
N GLY A 184 -12.39 -8.60 -14.41
CA GLY A 184 -13.23 -7.42 -14.55
C GLY A 184 -12.46 -6.13 -14.29
N LYS A 185 -13.13 -5.00 -14.54
CA LYS A 185 -12.60 -3.65 -14.36
C LYS A 185 -12.82 -3.08 -12.97
N ALA A 186 -13.55 -3.78 -12.11
CA ALA A 186 -13.82 -3.37 -10.74
C ALA A 186 -13.53 -4.50 -9.74
N HIS A 187 -12.80 -4.18 -8.66
CA HIS A 187 -12.41 -5.12 -7.62
C HIS A 187 -12.19 -4.43 -6.28
N GLY A 188 -12.55 -5.11 -5.18
CA GLY A 188 -12.25 -4.67 -3.82
C GLY A 188 -12.87 -3.32 -3.44
N LEU A 189 -12.67 -2.89 -2.20
CA LEU A 189 -13.16 -1.59 -1.74
C LEU A 189 -12.24 -0.44 -2.17
N ALA A 190 -10.97 -0.72 -2.46
CA ALA A 190 -9.92 0.26 -2.80
C ALA A 190 -9.35 0.07 -4.20
N GLY A 191 -9.87 -0.89 -4.99
CA GLY A 191 -9.28 -1.23 -6.27
C GLY A 191 -8.01 -2.06 -6.13
N THR A 192 -7.31 -2.22 -7.25
CA THR A 192 -6.09 -3.02 -7.35
C THR A 192 -5.00 -2.26 -8.08
N ASP A 193 -3.75 -2.69 -7.94
CA ASP A 193 -2.64 -2.06 -8.63
C ASP A 193 -2.12 -2.84 -9.86
N HIS A 194 -1.02 -2.35 -10.45
CA HIS A 194 -0.35 -2.97 -11.60
C HIS A 194 0.17 -4.38 -11.33
N LEU A 195 0.38 -4.74 -10.07
CA LEU A 195 0.81 -6.06 -9.61
C LEU A 195 -0.37 -6.92 -9.14
N ARG A 196 -1.62 -6.51 -9.42
CA ARG A 196 -2.86 -7.15 -8.98
C ARG A 196 -3.12 -7.06 -7.47
N ARG A 197 -2.30 -6.31 -6.72
CA ARG A 197 -2.43 -6.24 -5.25
C ARG A 197 -3.67 -5.44 -4.88
N ASP A 198 -4.42 -5.92 -3.90
CA ASP A 198 -5.53 -5.15 -3.30
C ASP A 198 -4.98 -3.93 -2.56
N LEU A 199 -5.37 -2.73 -2.99
CA LEU A 199 -4.92 -1.47 -2.40
C LEU A 199 -5.49 -1.24 -0.98
N MET A 200 -6.48 -2.01 -0.55
CA MET A 200 -6.98 -1.94 0.82
C MET A 200 -5.88 -2.32 1.83
N ILE A 201 -4.96 -3.21 1.44
CA ILE A 201 -3.84 -3.65 2.29
C ILE A 201 -2.94 -2.45 2.67
N PRO A 202 -2.33 -1.71 1.72
CA PRO A 202 -1.51 -0.56 2.08
C PRO A 202 -2.29 0.64 2.62
N LEU A 203 -3.59 0.78 2.32
CA LEU A 203 -4.39 1.83 2.94
C LEU A 203 -4.61 1.57 4.44
N LEU A 204 -4.87 0.32 4.83
CA LEU A 204 -5.01 -0.06 6.24
C LEU A 204 -3.66 -0.09 6.96
N TRP A 205 -2.66 -0.78 6.40
CA TRP A 205 -1.36 -0.97 7.03
C TRP A 205 -0.42 0.25 6.93
N GLY A 206 -0.66 1.14 5.97
CA GLY A 206 0.01 2.43 5.92
C GLY A 206 -0.34 3.32 7.12
N ALA A 207 -1.55 3.17 7.69
CA ALA A 207 -1.99 3.95 8.84
C ALA A 207 -1.10 3.76 10.09
N PRO A 208 -0.91 2.54 10.65
CA PRO A 208 -0.05 2.36 11.81
C PRO A 208 1.41 2.74 11.54
N ILE A 209 1.92 2.52 10.32
CA ILE A 209 3.29 2.88 9.95
C ILE A 209 3.47 4.41 9.91
N ALA A 210 2.58 5.12 9.24
CA ALA A 210 2.57 6.58 9.20
C ALA A 210 2.44 7.16 10.62
N MET A 211 1.52 6.64 11.43
CA MET A 211 1.35 7.09 12.81
C MET A 211 2.60 6.84 13.66
N ALA A 212 3.20 5.65 13.55
CA ALA A 212 4.42 5.31 14.28
C ALA A 212 5.58 6.22 13.86
N PHE A 213 5.79 6.42 12.56
CA PHE A 213 6.85 7.28 12.05
C PHE A 213 6.66 8.73 12.52
N GLY A 214 5.47 9.30 12.31
CA GLY A 214 5.17 10.67 12.68
C GLY A 214 5.27 10.93 14.18
N LEU A 215 4.71 10.03 14.99
CA LEU A 215 4.73 10.15 16.45
C LEU A 215 6.14 9.97 17.01
N LEU A 216 6.87 8.95 16.58
CA LEU A 216 8.23 8.70 17.05
C LEU A 216 9.20 9.80 16.59
N ALA A 217 9.04 10.33 15.37
CA ALA A 217 9.82 11.47 14.91
C ALA A 217 9.53 12.70 15.77
N ALA A 218 8.27 13.07 15.95
CA ALA A 218 7.86 14.24 16.72
C ALA A 218 8.28 14.14 18.19
N VAL A 219 7.97 13.03 18.86
CA VAL A 219 8.33 12.83 20.27
C VAL A 219 9.85 12.70 20.42
N GLY A 220 10.48 11.88 19.59
CA GLY A 220 11.91 11.59 19.67
C GLY A 220 12.78 12.81 19.43
N SER A 221 12.51 13.58 18.37
CA SER A 221 13.24 14.83 18.11
C SER A 221 12.98 15.82 19.23
N THR A 222 11.71 16.05 19.58
CA THR A 222 11.35 17.19 20.40
C THR A 222 11.68 17.01 21.87
N LEU A 223 11.46 15.81 22.43
CA LEU A 223 11.84 15.50 23.81
C LEU A 223 13.37 15.59 23.98
N SER A 224 14.12 15.09 22.99
CA SER A 224 15.59 15.17 23.00
C SER A 224 16.07 16.62 22.91
N THR A 225 15.52 17.42 21.98
CA THR A 225 15.79 18.86 21.85
C THR A 225 15.47 19.59 23.15
N LEU A 226 14.33 19.29 23.79
CA LEU A 226 13.90 19.90 25.05
C LEU A 226 14.91 19.64 26.18
N ILE A 227 15.30 18.38 26.36
CA ILE A 227 16.26 17.97 27.40
C ILE A 227 17.61 18.65 27.15
N ILE A 228 18.11 18.62 25.92
CA ILE A 228 19.41 19.24 25.57
C ILE A 228 19.37 20.75 25.79
N ALA A 229 18.29 21.43 25.39
CA ALA A 229 18.13 22.86 25.62
C ALA A 229 18.08 23.22 27.11
N ALA A 230 17.33 22.45 27.92
CA ALA A 230 17.24 22.66 29.36
C ALA A 230 18.59 22.49 30.05
N VAL A 231 19.32 21.42 29.70
CA VAL A 231 20.67 21.13 30.20
C VAL A 231 21.63 22.25 29.78
N GLY A 232 21.60 22.67 28.51
CA GLY A 232 22.41 23.77 28.00
C GLY A 232 22.21 25.05 28.80
N VAL A 233 20.96 25.46 29.00
CA VAL A 233 20.62 26.66 29.78
C VAL A 233 21.01 26.53 31.25
N TRP A 234 20.81 25.35 31.87
CA TRP A 234 21.13 25.14 33.27
C TRP A 234 22.63 25.32 33.55
N TYR A 235 23.48 24.60 32.83
CA TYR A 235 24.94 24.62 33.04
C TYR A 235 25.62 25.83 32.41
N GLY A 236 25.06 26.39 31.33
CA GLY A 236 25.55 27.60 30.68
C GLY A 236 26.98 27.47 30.15
N ARG A 237 27.61 28.64 29.92
CA ARG A 237 29.03 28.79 29.53
C ARG A 237 29.40 27.88 28.35
N TRP A 238 30.31 26.94 28.55
CA TRP A 238 30.84 26.06 27.51
C TRP A 238 29.82 25.01 27.05
N VAL A 239 28.91 24.57 27.92
CA VAL A 239 27.87 23.57 27.56
C VAL A 239 26.86 24.19 26.59
N ASP A 240 26.29 25.34 26.96
CA ASP A 240 25.38 26.09 26.08
C ASP A 240 26.10 26.51 24.79
N GLY A 241 27.33 27.02 24.90
CA GLY A 241 28.15 27.40 23.74
C GLY A 241 28.36 26.25 22.75
N GLY A 242 28.74 25.06 23.24
CA GLY A 242 28.91 23.87 22.39
C GLY A 242 27.61 23.43 21.71
N ILE A 243 26.50 23.41 22.44
CA ILE A 243 25.18 23.08 21.88
C ILE A 243 24.78 24.10 20.79
N GLN A 244 24.98 25.40 21.02
CA GLN A 244 24.69 26.42 20.01
C GLN A 244 25.54 26.25 18.75
N ARG A 245 26.84 25.94 18.89
CA ARG A 245 27.72 25.70 17.73
C ARG A 245 27.29 24.50 16.90
N ILE A 246 26.96 23.37 17.55
CA ILE A 246 26.44 22.19 16.86
C ILE A 246 25.13 22.52 16.14
N THR A 247 24.24 23.26 16.80
CA THR A 247 22.96 23.72 16.21
C THR A 247 23.18 24.62 14.99
N GLU A 248 24.11 25.58 15.08
CA GLU A 248 24.45 26.47 13.97
C GLU A 248 24.96 25.70 12.75
N VAL A 249 25.85 24.73 12.97
CA VAL A 249 26.34 23.84 11.89
C VAL A 249 25.19 23.04 11.28
N ASN A 250 24.35 22.42 12.12
CA ASN A 250 23.23 21.61 11.66
C ASN A 250 22.19 22.42 10.85
N LEU A 251 21.95 23.68 11.20
CA LEU A 251 21.01 24.54 10.47
C LEU A 251 21.50 24.95 9.08
N ILE A 252 22.82 24.88 8.81
CA ILE A 252 23.39 25.13 7.48
C ILE A 252 23.26 23.89 6.59
N LEU A 253 23.14 22.70 7.19
CA LEU A 253 23.02 21.45 6.45
C LEU A 253 21.64 21.33 5.77
N PRO A 254 21.59 20.94 4.49
CA PRO A 254 20.32 20.76 3.79
C PRO A 254 19.73 19.39 4.16
N GLY A 255 18.70 19.38 5.00
CA GLY A 255 18.10 18.16 5.55
C GLY A 255 17.59 17.17 4.49
N LEU A 256 16.85 17.64 3.48
CA LEU A 256 16.33 16.78 2.41
C LEU A 256 17.47 16.09 1.60
N PRO A 257 18.51 16.79 1.11
CA PRO A 257 19.67 16.15 0.50
C PRO A 257 20.37 15.10 1.37
N ILE A 258 20.47 15.31 2.68
CA ILE A 258 21.04 14.29 3.58
C ILE A 258 20.15 13.03 3.58
N LEU A 259 18.83 13.20 3.68
CA LEU A 259 17.90 12.06 3.65
C LEU A 259 17.95 11.33 2.30
N ILE A 260 18.10 12.06 1.19
CA ILE A 260 18.32 11.49 -0.14
C ILE A 260 19.62 10.70 -0.18
N LEU A 261 20.72 11.26 0.32
CA LEU A 261 22.02 10.59 0.38
C LEU A 261 21.94 9.27 1.15
N ILE A 262 21.30 9.28 2.32
CA ILE A 262 21.11 8.07 3.14
C ILE A 262 20.22 7.05 2.43
N GLY A 263 19.09 7.49 1.87
CA GLY A 263 18.14 6.60 1.18
C GLY A 263 18.74 5.96 -0.08
N THR A 264 19.65 6.66 -0.76
CA THR A 264 20.29 6.17 -2.00
C THR A 264 21.55 5.34 -1.73
N LEU A 265 22.42 5.75 -0.81
CA LEU A 265 23.73 5.13 -0.62
C LEU A 265 23.84 4.18 0.58
N TYR A 266 22.93 4.28 1.55
CA TYR A 266 23.05 3.52 2.80
C TYR A 266 21.89 2.56 3.02
N SER A 267 20.66 3.06 3.15
CA SER A 267 19.50 2.20 3.42
C SER A 267 18.18 2.91 3.10
N ARG A 268 17.27 2.18 2.44
CA ARG A 268 15.87 2.58 2.24
C ARG A 268 14.94 2.16 3.38
N SER A 269 15.48 1.67 4.50
CA SER A 269 14.62 1.31 5.64
C SER A 269 14.00 2.57 6.24
N ILE A 270 12.67 2.54 6.42
CA ILE A 270 11.93 3.65 7.01
C ILE A 270 12.45 4.00 8.41
N TRP A 271 12.91 3.00 9.18
CA TRP A 271 13.38 3.17 10.55
C TRP A 271 14.79 3.77 10.61
N VAL A 272 15.63 3.53 9.59
CA VAL A 272 16.93 4.20 9.46
C VAL A 272 16.72 5.67 9.13
N ILE A 273 15.83 5.96 8.17
CA ILE A 273 15.44 7.34 7.82
C ILE A 273 14.87 8.05 9.04
N LEU A 274 13.99 7.40 9.81
CA LEU A 274 13.45 7.94 11.07
C LEU A 274 14.57 8.33 12.04
N GLY A 275 15.57 7.47 12.23
CA GLY A 275 16.72 7.75 13.08
C GLY A 275 17.48 9.00 12.63
N VAL A 276 17.73 9.15 11.32
CA VAL A 276 18.39 10.35 10.77
C VAL A 276 17.53 11.60 10.94
N VAL A 277 16.23 11.50 10.69
CA VAL A 277 15.28 12.60 10.90
C VAL A 277 15.28 13.06 12.36
N ILE A 278 15.28 12.13 13.32
CA ILE A 278 15.39 12.45 14.74
C ILE A 278 16.73 13.13 15.03
N LEU A 279 17.86 12.55 14.58
CA LEU A 279 19.20 13.10 14.83
C LEU A 279 19.36 14.54 14.31
N LEU A 280 18.92 14.80 13.08
CA LEU A 280 18.92 16.15 12.51
C LEU A 280 17.96 17.08 13.25
N GLY A 281 16.80 16.55 13.67
CA GLY A 281 15.79 17.29 14.43
C GLY A 281 16.26 17.71 15.83
N ILE A 282 17.10 16.89 16.49
CA ILE A 282 17.62 17.17 17.83
C ILE A 282 18.27 18.55 17.90
N PHE A 283 19.17 18.85 16.94
CA PHE A 283 19.89 20.11 16.83
C PHE A 283 19.24 21.09 15.84
N GLY A 284 17.92 21.03 15.69
CA GLY A 284 17.16 21.91 14.82
C GLY A 284 16.84 23.27 15.45
N ALA A 285 15.98 24.04 14.77
CA ALA A 285 15.53 25.35 15.23
C ALA A 285 14.87 25.33 16.62
N GLY A 286 14.28 24.19 17.00
CA GLY A 286 13.67 23.98 18.32
C GLY A 286 14.63 24.23 19.49
N ILE A 287 15.94 23.99 19.35
CA ILE A 287 16.92 24.30 20.40
C ILE A 287 16.90 25.78 20.75
N LYS A 288 16.85 26.67 19.76
CA LYS A 288 16.86 28.12 19.98
C LYS A 288 15.57 28.58 20.67
N THR A 289 14.43 28.03 20.24
CA THR A 289 13.12 28.29 20.85
C THR A 289 13.07 27.84 22.31
N TYR A 290 13.47 26.60 22.60
CA TYR A 290 13.45 26.06 23.96
C TYR A 290 14.48 26.72 24.85
N ARG A 291 15.64 27.12 24.31
CA ARG A 291 16.61 27.92 25.04
C ARG A 291 16.02 29.25 25.51
N ALA A 292 15.33 29.98 24.62
CA ALA A 292 14.69 31.25 24.99
C ALA A 292 13.63 31.08 26.10
N LEU A 293 12.86 29.99 26.05
CA LEU A 293 11.92 29.61 27.10
C LEU A 293 12.64 29.27 28.41
N PHE A 294 13.67 28.43 28.36
CA PHE A 294 14.36 27.96 29.56
C PHE A 294 15.17 29.04 30.25
N LEU A 295 15.67 30.06 29.52
CA LEU A 295 16.32 31.21 30.13
C LEU A 295 15.36 31.96 31.05
N GLN A 296 14.09 32.11 30.65
CA GLN A 296 13.05 32.72 31.50
C GLN A 296 12.67 31.81 32.67
N VAL A 297 12.54 30.50 32.42
CA VAL A 297 12.19 29.51 33.45
C VAL A 297 13.28 29.39 34.53
N LYS A 298 14.55 29.45 34.16
CA LYS A 298 15.69 29.32 35.08
C LYS A 298 15.72 30.44 36.13
N GLU A 299 15.33 31.65 35.74
CA GLU A 299 15.30 32.85 36.61
C GLU A 299 13.98 32.97 37.39
N ALA A 300 13.10 31.96 37.35
CA ALA A 300 11.81 32.04 38.02
C ALA A 300 11.93 31.81 39.55
N PRO A 301 11.13 32.52 40.38
CA PRO A 301 11.24 32.44 41.85
C PRO A 301 11.10 31.03 42.44
N TYR A 302 10.31 30.15 41.81
CA TYR A 302 10.14 28.77 42.29
C TYR A 302 11.40 27.91 42.06
N ILE A 303 12.22 28.23 41.06
CA ILE A 303 13.52 27.57 40.85
C ILE A 303 14.50 28.04 41.92
N GLU A 304 14.53 29.33 42.21
CA GLU A 304 15.38 29.89 43.28
C GLU A 304 15.01 29.29 44.65
N ALA A 305 13.71 29.24 44.97
CA ALA A 305 13.21 28.60 46.18
C ALA A 305 13.62 27.11 46.24
N ALA A 306 13.42 26.34 45.16
CA ALA A 306 13.82 24.93 45.14
C ALA A 306 15.33 24.75 45.41
N ARG A 307 16.18 25.63 44.87
CA ARG A 307 17.63 25.61 45.14
C ARG A 307 17.95 25.97 46.59
N ALA A 308 17.27 26.95 47.17
CA ALA A 308 17.42 27.32 48.59
C ALA A 308 17.07 26.15 49.52
N TYR A 309 16.09 25.32 49.14
CA TYR A 309 15.74 24.07 49.83
C TYR A 309 16.67 22.88 49.51
N GLY A 310 17.81 23.10 48.84
CA GLY A 310 18.81 22.07 48.59
C GLY A 310 18.53 21.17 47.37
N ALA A 311 17.70 21.60 46.41
CA ALA A 311 17.54 20.86 45.16
C ALA A 311 18.87 20.87 44.35
N GLY A 312 19.44 19.68 44.15
CA GLY A 312 20.59 19.50 43.26
C GLY A 312 20.26 19.80 41.79
N SER A 313 21.29 20.04 40.98
CA SER A 313 21.16 20.44 39.57
C SER A 313 20.23 19.56 38.72
N LEU A 314 20.39 18.24 38.81
CA LEU A 314 19.54 17.31 38.06
C LEU A 314 18.08 17.37 38.54
N ARG A 315 17.85 17.52 39.85
CA ARG A 315 16.51 17.69 40.41
C ARG A 315 15.89 19.01 39.93
N ALA A 316 16.66 20.11 39.93
CA ALA A 316 16.19 21.39 39.41
C ALA A 316 15.72 21.28 37.94
N VAL A 317 16.52 20.65 37.08
CA VAL A 317 16.20 20.50 35.65
C VAL A 317 15.00 19.57 35.42
N PHE A 318 15.06 18.34 35.92
CA PHE A 318 14.08 17.31 35.58
C PHE A 318 12.80 17.35 36.42
N THR A 319 12.83 17.94 37.62
CA THR A 319 11.66 18.01 38.51
C THR A 319 10.97 19.36 38.42
N TYR A 320 11.68 20.46 38.15
CA TYR A 320 11.10 21.80 38.20
C TYR A 320 11.09 22.52 36.84
N MET A 321 12.21 22.52 36.08
CA MET A 321 12.27 23.26 34.81
C MET A 321 11.50 22.56 33.68
N ILE A 322 11.87 21.32 33.35
CA ILE A 322 11.27 20.58 32.22
C ILE A 322 9.76 20.37 32.42
N PRO A 323 9.29 19.85 33.58
CA PRO A 323 7.86 19.60 33.77
C PRO A 323 7.00 20.87 33.68
N ARG A 324 7.56 22.04 34.00
CA ARG A 324 6.86 23.32 33.88
C ARG A 324 6.72 23.77 32.42
N ALA A 325 7.69 23.46 31.56
CA ALA A 325 7.67 23.81 30.15
C ALA A 325 6.79 22.87 29.31
N VAL A 326 6.75 21.57 29.65
CA VAL A 326 6.05 20.53 28.86
C VAL A 326 4.61 20.91 28.48
N PRO A 327 3.72 21.36 29.39
CA PRO A 327 2.34 21.68 29.04
C PRO A 327 2.20 22.71 27.91
N VAL A 328 3.08 23.72 27.89
CA VAL A 328 3.09 24.77 26.86
C VAL A 328 3.53 24.24 25.49
N LEU A 329 4.27 23.13 25.48
CA LEU A 329 4.87 22.58 24.27
C LEU A 329 4.09 21.41 23.67
N ILE A 330 3.20 20.77 24.44
CA ILE A 330 2.33 19.67 23.96
C ILE A 330 1.62 20.04 22.63
N PRO A 331 1.02 21.22 22.46
CA PRO A 331 0.36 21.57 21.20
C PRO A 331 1.33 21.54 20.00
N GLN A 332 2.53 22.07 20.19
CA GLN A 332 3.58 22.07 19.16
C GLN A 332 4.03 20.65 18.81
N PHE A 333 4.08 19.74 19.79
CA PHE A 333 4.48 18.34 19.54
C PHE A 333 3.46 17.65 18.65
N VAL A 334 2.18 17.89 18.90
CA VAL A 334 1.08 17.26 18.15
C VAL A 334 1.03 17.79 16.71
N THR A 335 1.27 19.09 16.50
CA THR A 335 1.28 19.68 15.15
C THR A 335 2.49 19.29 14.30
N LEU A 336 3.56 18.75 14.90
CA LEU A 336 4.70 18.20 14.16
C LEU A 336 4.43 16.81 13.57
N ILE A 337 3.50 16.04 14.14
CA ILE A 337 3.21 14.67 13.69
C ILE A 337 2.84 14.63 12.20
N PRO A 338 1.89 15.46 11.70
CA PRO A 338 1.59 15.53 10.28
C PRO A 338 2.82 15.85 9.42
N THR A 339 3.66 16.79 9.85
CA THR A 339 4.85 17.19 9.09
C THR A 339 5.77 16.00 8.82
N PHE A 340 6.00 15.14 9.82
CA PHE A 340 6.82 13.95 9.64
C PHE A 340 6.11 12.84 8.85
N VAL A 341 4.79 12.71 8.96
CA VAL A 341 4.00 11.81 8.09
C VAL A 341 4.12 12.24 6.62
N PHE A 342 3.97 13.53 6.32
CA PHE A 342 4.14 14.06 4.96
C PHE A 342 5.58 13.95 4.47
N LEU A 343 6.57 14.09 5.36
CA LEU A 343 7.98 13.88 5.01
C LEU A 343 8.21 12.44 4.53
N GLU A 344 7.70 11.43 5.25
CA GLU A 344 7.80 10.03 4.82
C GLU A 344 7.18 9.82 3.44
N ALA A 345 5.96 10.31 3.23
CA ALA A 345 5.28 10.20 1.95
C ALA A 345 6.03 10.91 0.81
N SER A 346 6.62 12.07 1.10
CA SER A 346 7.44 12.82 0.13
C SER A 346 8.71 12.07 -0.25
N LEU A 347 9.40 11.46 0.73
CA LEU A 347 10.57 10.62 0.48
C LEU A 347 10.22 9.38 -0.35
N ALA A 348 9.07 8.76 -0.08
CA ALA A 348 8.59 7.65 -0.88
C ALA A 348 8.37 8.04 -2.34
N VAL A 349 7.71 9.16 -2.61
CA VAL A 349 7.52 9.68 -3.98
C VAL A 349 8.84 9.99 -4.69
N LEU A 350 9.89 10.36 -3.94
CA LEU A 350 11.25 10.53 -4.47
C LEU A 350 11.99 9.20 -4.71
N GLY A 351 11.34 8.05 -4.55
CA GLY A 351 11.92 6.72 -4.75
C GLY A 351 12.72 6.19 -3.55
N LEU A 352 12.58 6.82 -2.39
CA LEU A 352 13.31 6.50 -1.15
C LEU A 352 12.44 5.79 -0.11
N GLY A 353 11.24 5.35 -0.52
CA GLY A 353 10.32 4.60 0.33
C GLY A 353 10.86 3.23 0.69
N ASP A 354 10.37 2.68 1.80
CA ASP A 354 10.71 1.33 2.22
C ASP A 354 10.14 0.31 1.23
N PRO A 355 10.98 -0.57 0.65
CA PRO A 355 10.53 -1.52 -0.37
C PRO A 355 9.75 -2.70 0.22
N VAL A 356 9.80 -2.90 1.53
CA VAL A 356 9.18 -4.04 2.22
C VAL A 356 7.83 -3.67 2.79
N LEU A 357 7.69 -2.44 3.28
CA LEU A 357 6.52 -2.01 4.03
C LEU A 357 5.43 -1.40 3.13
N PRO A 358 4.16 -1.76 3.33
CA PRO A 358 3.04 -1.13 2.63
C PRO A 358 2.71 0.24 3.26
N THR A 359 3.31 1.32 2.75
CA THR A 359 3.03 2.70 3.20
C THR A 359 2.15 3.47 2.21
N TRP A 360 1.47 4.52 2.70
CA TRP A 360 0.69 5.40 1.82
C TRP A 360 1.58 6.11 0.80
N GLY A 361 2.76 6.57 1.22
CA GLY A 361 3.77 7.14 0.34
C GLY A 361 4.16 6.16 -0.77
N LYS A 362 4.33 4.87 -0.43
CA LYS A 362 4.72 3.84 -1.40
C LYS A 362 3.66 3.61 -2.48
N VAL A 363 2.36 3.66 -2.13
CA VAL A 363 1.28 3.57 -3.13
C VAL A 363 1.32 4.75 -4.09
N ILE A 364 1.56 5.96 -3.58
CA ILE A 364 1.67 7.17 -4.41
C ILE A 364 2.91 7.11 -5.31
N GLU A 365 4.04 6.62 -4.81
CA GLU A 365 5.25 6.36 -5.61
C GLU A 365 4.98 5.36 -6.75
N ASP A 366 4.32 4.24 -6.44
CA ASP A 366 3.96 3.23 -7.44
C ASP A 366 3.00 3.85 -8.48
N ALA A 367 2.06 4.70 -8.05
CA ALA A 367 1.16 5.43 -8.94
C ALA A 367 1.91 6.38 -9.88
N TYR A 368 2.86 7.13 -9.35
CA TYR A 368 3.69 8.08 -10.10
C TYR A 368 4.59 7.35 -11.11
N SER A 369 5.35 6.36 -10.64
CA SER A 369 6.30 5.61 -11.46
C SER A 369 5.66 4.78 -12.57
N LYS A 370 4.40 4.35 -12.40
CA LYS A 370 3.64 3.61 -13.41
C LYS A 370 2.70 4.47 -14.26
N GLY A 371 2.71 5.79 -14.08
CA GLY A 371 1.83 6.67 -14.83
C GLY A 371 0.34 6.38 -14.60
N ALA A 372 -0.01 5.92 -13.40
CA ALA A 372 -1.37 5.51 -13.03
C ALA A 372 -2.39 6.62 -13.29
N LEU A 373 -2.04 7.87 -12.95
CA LEU A 373 -2.90 9.03 -13.16
C LEU A 373 -3.16 9.31 -14.65
N PHE A 374 -2.13 9.19 -15.50
CA PHE A 374 -2.26 9.37 -16.95
C PHE A 374 -3.08 8.26 -17.60
N SER A 375 -3.12 7.09 -16.97
CA SER A 375 -3.90 5.93 -17.40
C SER A 375 -5.31 5.89 -16.81
N GLY A 376 -5.72 6.92 -16.06
CA GLY A 376 -7.06 7.01 -15.45
C GLY A 376 -7.22 6.25 -14.13
N HIS A 377 -6.16 5.67 -13.56
CA HIS A 377 -6.16 4.96 -12.27
C HIS A 377 -5.97 5.92 -11.09
N TYR A 378 -6.80 6.97 -11.02
CA TYR A 378 -6.66 8.07 -10.03
C TYR A 378 -6.79 7.63 -8.56
N TYR A 379 -7.48 6.52 -8.30
CA TYR A 379 -7.74 6.00 -6.94
C TYR A 379 -6.45 5.66 -6.19
N TRP A 380 -5.38 5.29 -6.90
CA TRP A 380 -4.06 5.04 -6.30
C TRP A 380 -3.48 6.26 -5.60
N VAL A 381 -3.85 7.47 -6.05
CA VAL A 381 -3.37 8.73 -5.46
C VAL A 381 -4.40 9.30 -4.50
N LEU A 382 -5.67 9.36 -4.92
CA LEU A 382 -6.72 10.03 -4.14
C LEU A 382 -6.98 9.35 -2.80
N GLU A 383 -6.99 8.01 -2.76
CA GLU A 383 -7.28 7.27 -1.52
C GLU A 383 -6.18 7.46 -0.45
N PRO A 384 -4.88 7.22 -0.73
CA PRO A 384 -3.84 7.49 0.26
C PRO A 384 -3.67 8.98 0.56
N ALA A 385 -3.86 9.87 -0.41
CA ALA A 385 -3.82 11.32 -0.17
C ALA A 385 -4.96 11.77 0.76
N ALA A 386 -6.16 11.23 0.62
CA ALA A 386 -7.27 11.50 1.53
C ALA A 386 -6.94 11.05 2.96
N LEU A 387 -6.33 9.87 3.14
CA LEU A 387 -5.91 9.40 4.46
C LEU A 387 -4.80 10.26 5.08
N LEU A 388 -3.83 10.72 4.27
CA LEU A 388 -2.81 11.69 4.69
C LEU A 388 -3.44 13.01 5.14
N MET A 389 -4.35 13.56 4.35
CA MET A 389 -5.07 14.81 4.67
C MET A 389 -5.92 14.69 5.93
N LEU A 390 -6.69 13.60 6.07
CA LEU A 390 -7.53 13.35 7.25
C LEU A 390 -6.67 13.19 8.51
N SER A 391 -5.54 12.48 8.40
CA SER A 391 -4.60 12.33 9.52
C SER A 391 -4.00 13.69 9.91
N GLY A 392 -3.56 14.46 8.92
CA GLY A 392 -3.00 15.79 9.12
C GLY A 392 -3.99 16.76 9.77
N LEU A 393 -5.22 16.78 9.28
CA LEU A 393 -6.31 17.57 9.84
C LEU A 393 -6.61 17.15 11.28
N GLY A 394 -6.74 15.85 11.55
CA GLY A 394 -7.04 15.32 12.87
C GLY A 394 -6.02 15.74 13.93
N PHE A 395 -4.72 15.59 13.65
CA PHE A 395 -3.68 16.05 14.58
C PHE A 395 -3.60 17.57 14.68
N THR A 396 -3.79 18.30 13.59
CA THR A 396 -3.77 19.77 13.64
C THR A 396 -4.90 20.30 14.52
N MET A 397 -6.12 19.77 14.35
CA MET A 397 -7.27 20.11 15.20
C MET A 397 -7.03 19.73 16.66
N LEU A 398 -6.44 18.55 16.92
CA LEU A 398 -6.06 18.14 18.26
C LEU A 398 -5.03 19.11 18.87
N GLY A 399 -4.02 19.52 18.10
CA GLY A 399 -3.03 20.51 18.51
C GLY A 399 -3.68 21.83 18.94
N PHE A 400 -4.61 22.35 18.13
CA PHE A 400 -5.36 23.57 18.49
C PHE A 400 -6.26 23.41 19.72
N ALA A 401 -6.91 22.25 19.88
CA ALA A 401 -7.72 21.97 21.06
C ALA A 401 -6.84 21.93 22.33
N LEU A 402 -5.68 21.28 22.25
CA LEU A 402 -4.72 21.21 23.36
C LEU A 402 -4.12 22.59 23.66
N ASP A 403 -3.85 23.43 22.65
CA ASP A 403 -3.35 24.79 22.87
C ASP A 403 -4.32 25.62 23.69
N ARG A 404 -5.62 25.56 23.39
CA ARG A 404 -6.65 26.24 24.22
C ARG A 404 -6.68 25.76 25.67
N ILE A 405 -6.41 24.47 25.90
CA ILE A 405 -6.44 23.89 27.24
C ILE A 405 -5.17 24.27 28.03
N PHE A 406 -4.00 24.20 27.40
CA PHE A 406 -2.72 24.35 28.09
C PHE A 406 -2.15 25.77 28.07
N ASN A 407 -2.57 26.62 27.14
CA ASN A 407 -2.09 28.00 27.06
C ASN A 407 -2.90 28.91 28.01
N PRO A 408 -2.28 29.43 29.09
CA PRO A 408 -2.99 30.26 30.06
C PRO A 408 -3.51 31.57 29.46
N ARG A 409 -2.84 32.09 28.42
CA ARG A 409 -3.17 33.37 27.78
C ARG A 409 -4.46 33.31 26.95
N LEU A 410 -4.88 32.11 26.55
CA LEU A 410 -6.09 31.89 25.76
C LEU A 410 -7.32 31.63 26.63
N ARG A 411 -7.18 31.61 27.97
CA ARG A 411 -8.31 31.44 28.90
C ARG A 411 -8.98 32.75 29.31
N GLU A 412 -8.41 33.90 28.97
CA GLU A 412 -8.90 35.24 29.35
C GLU A 412 -9.75 35.94 28.27
N ILE A 413 -10.07 35.26 27.17
CA ILE A 413 -10.98 35.72 26.10
C ILE A 413 -12.09 34.69 25.96
#